data_AF-R2PC72-F1
#
_entry.id   AF-R2PC72-F1
#
_cell.length_a   1.000
_cell.length_b   1.000
_cell.length_c   1.000
_cell.angle_alpha   90.00
_cell.angle_beta   90.00
_cell.angle_gamma   90.00
#
_symmetry.space_group_name_H-M   'P 1'
#
loop_
_entity.id
_entity.type
_entity.pdbx_description
1 polymer ?
#
loop_
_entity_poly.entity_id
_entity_poly.type
_entity_poly.pdbx_seq_one_letter_code
_entity_poly.pdbx_strand_id
1 'polypeptide(L)'
;MKAAKLFWIFILSSMIGFLIENGYRFLLTGNFVWHRGVIIGPFLPIYGMGACVFTLVLRRVHSTIKLFILGALIGGVTEFLGSLIKEVLLGIKLWDYSHHPFNLLGRISLVYLCFWGILCVLFIKIILPFLSDLIEKSGVGRMKNMTRIVFLVFTLNLTFSGLALQRWNERQSGASAENQFERRMDKLFPDKVLEKVYPSLEQSN
;
A
#
# COMPACT_ATOMS: atom_id res chain seq x y z
N MET A 1 6.98 -5.05 -21.30
CA MET A 1 7.24 -3.99 -20.30
C MET A 1 8.50 -4.38 -19.56
N LYS A 2 9.50 -3.50 -19.48
CA LYS A 2 10.78 -3.81 -18.79
C LYS A 2 10.57 -3.79 -17.27
N ALA A 3 11.28 -4.64 -16.53
CA ALA A 3 11.19 -4.71 -15.07
C ALA A 3 11.45 -3.37 -14.38
N ALA A 4 12.44 -2.61 -14.87
CA ALA A 4 12.73 -1.26 -14.34
C ALA A 4 11.53 -0.31 -14.48
N LYS A 5 10.81 -0.33 -15.61
CA LYS A 5 9.61 0.51 -15.80
C LYS A 5 8.50 0.13 -14.81
N LEU A 6 8.30 -1.17 -14.61
CA LEU A 6 7.33 -1.67 -13.63
C LEU A 6 7.71 -1.28 -12.19
N PHE A 7 8.99 -1.33 -11.84
CA PHE A 7 9.49 -0.87 -10.54
C PHE A 7 9.23 0.63 -10.33
N TRP A 8 9.44 1.48 -11.33
CA TRP A 8 9.11 2.90 -11.22
C TRP A 8 7.60 3.16 -11.13
N ILE A 9 6.79 2.39 -11.86
CA ILE A 9 5.33 2.43 -11.69
C ILE A 9 4.96 2.08 -10.26
N PHE A 10 5.56 1.02 -9.68
CA PHE A 10 5.36 0.65 -8.29
C PHE A 10 5.71 1.78 -7.32
N ILE A 11 6.90 2.38 -7.44
CA ILE A 11 7.38 3.42 -6.53
C ILE A 11 6.49 4.67 -6.62
N LEU A 12 6.24 5.17 -7.83
CA LEU A 12 5.45 6.39 -8.04
C LEU A 12 3.99 6.17 -7.65
N SER A 13 3.41 5.01 -7.94
CA SER A 13 2.04 4.70 -7.51
C SER A 13 1.92 4.52 -6.00
N SER A 14 2.97 4.02 -5.33
CA SER A 14 3.03 3.98 -3.86
C SER A 14 3.02 5.37 -3.23
N MET A 15 3.66 6.35 -3.89
CA MET A 15 3.64 7.75 -3.46
C MET A 15 2.30 8.42 -3.74
N ILE A 16 1.73 8.19 -4.92
CA ILE A 16 0.40 8.72 -5.27
C ILE A 16 -0.64 8.18 -4.31
N GLY A 17 -0.60 6.88 -4.01
CA GLY A 17 -1.48 6.25 -3.01
C GLY A 17 -1.36 6.89 -1.64
N PHE A 18 -0.12 7.15 -1.19
CA PHE A 18 0.13 7.89 0.05
C PHE A 18 -0.56 9.26 0.06
N LEU A 19 -0.40 10.05 -1.01
CA LEU A 19 -1.02 11.37 -1.11
C LEU A 19 -2.55 11.31 -1.12
N ILE A 20 -3.12 10.36 -1.87
CA ILE A 20 -4.57 10.16 -1.94
C ILE A 20 -5.12 9.79 -0.56
N GLU A 21 -4.51 8.82 0.13
CA GLU A 21 -5.03 8.34 1.40
C GLU A 21 -4.88 9.37 2.53
N ASN A 22 -3.73 10.05 2.60
CA ASN A 22 -3.52 11.09 3.61
C ASN A 22 -4.42 12.30 3.33
N GLY A 23 -4.61 12.67 2.05
CA GLY A 23 -5.57 13.71 1.65
C GLY A 23 -7.01 13.35 1.99
N TYR A 24 -7.44 12.13 1.69
CA TYR A 24 -8.77 11.63 2.05
C TYR A 24 -9.02 11.67 3.57
N ARG A 25 -8.07 11.18 4.37
CA ARG A 25 -8.16 11.20 5.84
C ARG A 25 -8.17 12.62 6.40
N PHE A 26 -7.37 13.52 5.83
CA PHE A 26 -7.35 14.93 6.20
C PHE A 26 -8.69 15.61 5.94
N LEU A 27 -9.30 15.37 4.76
CA LEU A 27 -10.61 15.93 4.43
C LEU A 27 -11.72 15.41 5.34
N LEU A 28 -11.65 14.15 5.78
CA LEU A 28 -12.67 13.56 6.65
C LEU A 28 -12.53 13.95 8.12
N THR A 29 -11.30 13.98 8.64
CA THR A 29 -11.06 14.14 10.08
C THR A 29 -10.58 15.54 10.47
N GLY A 30 -10.19 16.37 9.50
CA GLY A 30 -9.53 17.66 9.73
C GLY A 30 -8.10 17.53 10.27
N ASN A 31 -7.65 16.33 10.61
CA ASN A 31 -6.34 16.08 11.21
C ASN A 31 -5.39 15.45 10.20
N PHE A 32 -4.18 16.01 10.10
CA PHE A 32 -3.14 15.44 9.26
C PHE A 32 -2.49 14.25 9.97
N VAL A 33 -2.92 13.05 9.64
CA VAL A 33 -2.34 11.80 10.14
C VAL A 33 -1.38 11.26 9.09
N TRP A 34 -0.10 11.11 9.45
CA TRP A 34 0.95 10.58 8.57
C TRP A 34 0.85 9.05 8.41
N HIS A 35 -0.21 8.59 7.73
CA HIS A 35 -0.42 7.16 7.49
C HIS A 35 0.51 6.65 6.37
N ARG A 36 1.49 5.82 6.73
CA ARG A 36 2.50 5.27 5.81
C ARG A 36 2.59 3.76 5.93
N GLY A 37 3.04 3.11 4.87
CA GLY A 37 3.25 1.66 4.82
C GLY A 37 4.68 1.24 5.15
N VAL A 38 5.59 2.21 5.25
CA VAL A 38 7.01 2.04 5.58
C VAL A 38 7.47 3.18 6.48
N ILE A 39 8.55 2.95 7.22
CA ILE A 39 9.10 3.92 8.16
C ILE A 39 9.64 5.16 7.45
N ILE A 40 10.41 4.97 6.37
CA ILE A 40 11.09 6.06 5.67
C ILE A 40 10.30 6.45 4.42
N GLY A 41 9.92 7.73 4.34
CA GLY A 41 9.33 8.33 3.13
C GLY A 41 7.82 8.10 2.94
N PRO A 42 7.21 8.79 1.97
CA PRO A 42 5.77 8.82 1.76
C PRO A 42 5.32 7.67 0.85
N PHE A 43 5.44 6.42 1.30
CA PHE A 43 5.07 5.26 0.48
C PHE A 43 3.98 4.41 1.14
N LEU A 44 2.96 4.09 0.35
CA LEU A 44 2.01 3.02 0.63
C LEU A 44 2.20 1.89 -0.40
N PRO A 45 3.04 0.87 -0.10
CA PRO A 45 3.38 -0.21 -1.03
C PRO A 45 2.17 -0.94 -1.61
N ILE A 46 1.05 -0.98 -0.88
CA ILE A 46 -0.19 -1.62 -1.33
C ILE A 46 -0.74 -0.99 -2.62
N TYR A 47 -0.67 0.33 -2.77
CA TYR A 47 -1.07 1.01 -4.00
C TYR A 47 -0.09 0.74 -5.13
N GLY A 48 1.22 0.67 -4.82
CA GLY A 48 2.24 0.23 -5.78
C GLY A 48 1.99 -1.17 -6.32
N MET A 49 1.65 -2.12 -5.43
CA MET A 49 1.31 -3.49 -5.83
C MET A 49 0.04 -3.54 -6.67
N GLY A 50 -1.03 -2.85 -6.26
CA GLY A 50 -2.27 -2.76 -7.03
C GLY A 50 -2.04 -2.18 -8.44
N ALA A 51 -1.27 -1.10 -8.53
CA ALA A 51 -0.86 -0.50 -9.79
C ALA A 51 -0.08 -1.47 -10.69
N CYS A 52 0.84 -2.25 -10.11
CA CYS A 52 1.56 -3.30 -10.85
C CYS A 52 0.62 -4.38 -11.38
N VAL A 53 -0.30 -4.87 -10.55
CA VAL A 53 -1.29 -5.89 -10.96
C VAL A 53 -2.16 -5.36 -12.10
N PHE A 54 -2.74 -4.16 -11.95
CA PHE A 54 -3.51 -3.52 -13.01
C PHE A 54 -2.69 -3.35 -14.29
N THR A 55 -1.44 -2.89 -14.17
CA THR A 55 -0.58 -2.69 -15.35
C THR A 55 -0.25 -4.02 -16.04
N LEU A 56 0.03 -5.08 -15.30
CA LEU A 56 0.37 -6.39 -15.87
C LEU A 56 -0.83 -7.05 -16.55
N VAL A 57 -2.00 -7.00 -15.91
CA VAL A 57 -3.19 -7.73 -16.36
C VAL A 57 -4.03 -6.90 -17.33
N LEU A 58 -4.21 -5.61 -17.09
CA LEU A 58 -5.25 -4.79 -17.72
C LEU A 58 -4.74 -3.75 -18.72
N ARG A 59 -3.41 -3.51 -18.84
CA ARG A 59 -2.89 -2.45 -19.73
C ARG A 59 -3.25 -2.58 -21.21
N ARG A 60 -3.62 -3.78 -21.66
CA ARG A 60 -4.03 -4.06 -23.05
C ARG A 60 -5.53 -3.99 -23.27
N VAL A 61 -6.31 -3.71 -22.22
CA VAL A 61 -7.77 -3.62 -22.29
C VAL A 61 -8.15 -2.18 -22.62
N HIS A 62 -8.80 -1.98 -23.78
CA HIS A 62 -9.18 -0.64 -24.25
C HIS A 62 -10.58 -0.20 -23.79
N SER A 63 -11.50 -1.16 -23.64
CA SER A 63 -12.89 -0.90 -23.25
C SER A 63 -12.95 -0.40 -21.81
N THR A 64 -13.53 0.79 -21.61
CA THR A 64 -13.72 1.39 -20.28
C THR A 64 -14.56 0.50 -19.38
N ILE A 65 -15.62 -0.10 -19.91
CA ILE A 65 -16.52 -0.96 -19.15
C ILE A 65 -15.79 -2.23 -18.70
N LYS A 66 -15.00 -2.86 -19.59
CA LYS A 66 -14.19 -4.03 -19.22
C LYS A 66 -13.15 -3.68 -18.15
N LEU A 67 -12.50 -2.52 -18.25
CA LEU A 67 -11.56 -2.05 -17.24
C LEU A 67 -12.23 -1.84 -15.89
N PHE A 68 -13.42 -1.23 -15.87
CA PHE A 68 -14.18 -1.03 -14.65
C PHE A 68 -14.54 -2.37 -13.99
N ILE A 69 -15.11 -3.31 -14.74
CA ILE A 69 -15.53 -4.61 -14.21
C ILE A 69 -14.33 -5.41 -13.71
N LEU A 70 -13.27 -5.53 -14.51
CA LEU A 70 -12.08 -6.29 -14.12
C LEU A 70 -11.33 -5.62 -12.97
N GLY A 71 -11.28 -4.29 -12.94
CA GLY A 71 -10.71 -3.51 -11.85
C GLY A 71 -11.48 -3.71 -10.54
N ALA A 72 -12.81 -3.64 -10.60
CA ALA A 72 -13.69 -3.93 -9.47
C ALA A 72 -13.47 -5.36 -8.94
N LEU A 73 -13.38 -6.35 -9.83
CA LEU A 73 -13.12 -7.74 -9.44
C LEU A 73 -11.75 -7.92 -8.78
N ILE A 74 -10.68 -7.40 -9.38
CA ILE A 74 -9.32 -7.52 -8.82
C ILE A 74 -9.22 -6.78 -7.48
N GLY A 75 -9.77 -5.56 -7.38
CA GLY A 75 -9.81 -4.81 -6.13
C GLY A 75 -10.62 -5.53 -5.05
N GLY A 76 -11.80 -6.03 -5.41
CA GLY A 76 -12.66 -6.84 -4.54
C GLY A 76 -11.99 -8.10 -4.02
N VAL A 77 -11.35 -8.87 -4.89
CA VAL A 77 -10.59 -10.07 -4.49
C VAL A 77 -9.45 -9.70 -3.54
N THR A 78 -8.74 -8.60 -3.83
CA THR A 78 -7.64 -8.12 -2.97
C THR A 78 -8.14 -7.71 -1.59
N GLU A 79 -9.26 -6.99 -1.53
CA GLU A 79 -9.88 -6.56 -0.27
C GLU A 79 -10.44 -7.74 0.53
N PHE A 80 -11.08 -8.69 -0.15
CA PHE A 80 -11.60 -9.91 0.46
C PHE A 80 -10.48 -10.77 1.04
N LEU A 81 -9.40 -11.01 0.28
CA LEU A 81 -8.23 -11.74 0.76
C LEU A 81 -7.53 -10.99 1.90
N GLY A 82 -7.44 -9.66 1.81
CA GLY A 82 -6.89 -8.82 2.87
C GLY A 82 -7.70 -8.92 4.17
N SER A 83 -9.03 -8.97 4.08
CA SER A 83 -9.93 -9.20 5.21
C SER A 83 -9.72 -10.59 5.82
N LEU A 84 -9.65 -11.64 4.99
CA LEU A 84 -9.45 -13.01 5.45
C LEU A 84 -8.09 -13.22 6.11
N ILE A 85 -7.00 -12.75 5.49
CA ILE A 85 -5.65 -12.90 6.04
C ILE A 85 -5.56 -12.23 7.40
N LYS A 86 -6.11 -11.02 7.55
CA LYS A 86 -6.09 -10.32 8.83
C LYS A 86 -6.92 -11.02 9.90
N GLU A 87 -8.09 -11.54 9.54
CA GLU A 87 -8.91 -12.30 10.49
C GLU A 87 -8.24 -13.61 10.92
N VAL A 88 -7.62 -14.33 9.99
CA VAL A 88 -6.93 -15.60 10.31
C VAL A 88 -5.67 -15.35 11.15
N LEU A 89 -4.92 -14.29 10.88
CA LEU A 89 -3.67 -13.99 11.59
C LEU A 89 -3.88 -13.25 12.92
N LEU A 90 -4.89 -12.39 13.02
CA LEU A 90 -5.09 -11.50 14.17
C LEU A 90 -6.36 -11.84 14.96
N GLY A 91 -7.24 -12.70 14.45
CA GLY A 91 -8.52 -13.02 15.08
C GLY A 91 -9.54 -11.88 15.08
N ILE A 92 -9.23 -10.74 14.43
CA ILE A 92 -10.02 -9.51 14.49
C ILE A 92 -10.54 -9.15 13.09
N LYS A 93 -11.83 -8.76 13.01
CA LYS A 93 -12.42 -8.13 11.82
C LYS A 93 -12.13 -6.63 11.82
N LEU A 94 -11.18 -6.17 10.99
CA LEU A 94 -10.82 -4.74 10.93
C LEU A 94 -11.87 -3.84 10.28
N TRP A 95 -12.73 -4.38 9.44
CA TRP A 95 -13.84 -3.64 8.85
C TRP A 95 -15.04 -4.56 8.69
N ASP A 96 -16.21 -4.02 9.02
CA ASP A 96 -17.48 -4.70 8.89
C ASP A 96 -18.39 -3.91 7.96
N TYR A 97 -18.56 -4.42 6.75
CA TYR A 97 -19.48 -3.89 5.75
C TYR A 97 -20.86 -4.53 5.80
N SER A 98 -21.23 -5.24 6.87
CA SER A 98 -22.54 -5.91 6.99
C SER A 98 -23.72 -4.93 6.85
N HIS A 99 -23.51 -3.65 7.18
CA HIS A 99 -24.50 -2.59 7.03
C HIS A 99 -24.51 -1.91 5.65
N HIS A 100 -23.58 -2.26 4.76
CA HIS A 100 -23.57 -1.73 3.39
C HIS A 100 -24.40 -2.61 2.45
N PRO A 101 -25.10 -2.00 1.46
CA PRO A 101 -25.89 -2.75 0.50
C PRO A 101 -25.00 -3.65 -0.36
N PHE A 102 -25.49 -4.85 -0.68
CA PHE A 102 -24.79 -5.87 -1.47
C PHE A 102 -23.40 -6.20 -0.92
N ASN A 103 -23.29 -6.34 0.40
CA ASN A 103 -22.07 -6.85 1.01
C ASN A 103 -21.94 -8.36 0.84
N LEU A 104 -20.71 -8.84 0.67
CA LEU A 104 -20.40 -10.27 0.70
C LEU A 104 -19.72 -10.59 2.03
N LEU A 105 -20.42 -11.31 2.90
CA LEU A 105 -19.96 -11.72 4.23
C LEU A 105 -19.51 -10.56 5.14
N GLY A 106 -19.99 -9.34 4.89
CA GLY A 106 -19.49 -8.12 5.55
C GLY A 106 -18.05 -7.74 5.19
N ARG A 107 -17.41 -8.38 4.20
CA ARG A 107 -15.97 -8.21 3.89
C ARG A 107 -15.68 -7.31 2.71
N ILE A 108 -16.59 -7.28 1.74
CA ILE A 108 -16.58 -6.37 0.59
C ILE A 108 -17.98 -5.81 0.41
N SER A 109 -18.12 -4.61 -0.15
CA SER A 109 -19.41 -4.03 -0.53
C SER A 109 -19.40 -3.61 -1.99
N LEU A 110 -20.57 -3.57 -2.62
CA LEU A 110 -20.70 -3.09 -4.00
C LEU A 110 -20.19 -1.66 -4.18
N VAL A 111 -20.33 -0.81 -3.16
CA VAL A 111 -19.84 0.57 -3.19
C VAL A 111 -18.31 0.61 -3.31
N TYR A 112 -17.60 -0.19 -2.51
CA TYR A 112 -16.14 -0.29 -2.59
C TYR A 112 -15.68 -0.98 -3.87
N LEU A 113 -16.39 -2.00 -4.36
CA LEU A 113 -16.13 -2.58 -5.68
C LEU A 113 -16.21 -1.53 -6.81
N CYS A 114 -17.23 -0.68 -6.79
CA CYS A 114 -17.36 0.42 -7.74
C CYS A 114 -16.19 1.40 -7.60
N PHE A 115 -15.78 1.74 -6.38
CA PHE A 115 -14.62 2.60 -6.15
C PHE A 115 -13.34 2.02 -6.77
N TRP A 116 -13.08 0.71 -6.56
CA TRP A 116 -11.95 0.01 -7.19
C TRP A 116 -12.04 -0.01 -8.71
N GLY A 117 -13.24 -0.20 -9.28
CA GLY A 117 -13.48 -0.12 -10.71
C GLY A 117 -13.14 1.26 -11.29
N ILE A 118 -13.60 2.34 -10.65
CA ILE A 118 -13.28 3.71 -11.04
C ILE A 118 -11.77 3.96 -10.94
N LEU A 119 -11.16 3.59 -9.81
CA LEU A 119 -9.72 3.76 -9.59
C LEU A 119 -8.90 3.03 -10.65
N CYS A 120 -9.30 1.81 -11.03
CA CYS A 120 -8.64 1.07 -12.10
C CYS A 120 -8.75 1.78 -13.45
N VAL A 121 -9.93 2.29 -13.81
CA VAL A 121 -10.11 3.05 -15.07
C VAL A 121 -9.24 4.29 -15.09
N LEU A 122 -9.28 5.10 -14.01
CA LEU A 122 -8.47 6.30 -13.87
C LEU A 122 -6.97 5.97 -13.94
N PHE A 123 -6.56 4.91 -13.25
CA PHE A 123 -5.17 4.47 -13.26
C PHE A 123 -4.71 4.07 -14.66
N ILE A 124 -5.43 3.16 -15.33
CA ILE A 124 -5.01 2.65 -16.64
C ILE A 124 -5.07 3.72 -17.74
N LYS A 125 -6.10 4.59 -17.73
CA LYS A 125 -6.30 5.56 -18.81
C LYS A 125 -5.59 6.89 -18.61
N ILE A 126 -5.29 7.28 -17.37
CA ILE A 126 -4.74 8.61 -17.07
C ILE A 126 -3.38 8.49 -16.39
N ILE A 127 -3.32 7.80 -15.25
CA ILE A 127 -2.11 7.78 -14.42
C ILE A 127 -0.99 6.97 -15.11
N LEU A 128 -1.29 5.78 -15.63
CA LEU A 128 -0.30 4.90 -16.23
C LEU A 128 0.37 5.52 -17.49
N PRO A 129 -0.36 6.15 -18.43
CA PRO A 129 0.25 6.90 -19.52
C PRO A 129 1.14 8.05 -19.01
N PHE A 130 0.64 8.86 -18.07
CA PHE A 130 1.41 9.95 -17.48
C PHE A 130 2.72 9.48 -16.84
N LEU A 131 2.65 8.44 -16.00
CA LEU A 131 3.84 7.83 -15.38
C LEU A 131 4.77 7.23 -16.43
N SER A 132 4.23 6.59 -17.46
CA SER A 132 5.02 6.03 -18.55
C SER A 132 5.82 7.11 -19.28
N ASP A 133 5.20 8.23 -19.61
CA ASP A 133 5.85 9.34 -20.28
C ASP A 133 6.92 9.98 -19.40
N LEU A 134 6.64 10.15 -18.11
CA LEU A 134 7.61 10.69 -17.14
C LEU A 134 8.86 9.81 -17.03
N ILE A 135 8.65 8.49 -16.96
CA ILE A 135 9.73 7.49 -16.89
C ILE A 135 10.55 7.51 -18.18
N GLU A 136 9.91 7.59 -19.34
CA GLU A 136 10.59 7.54 -20.64
C GLU A 136 11.36 8.83 -20.96
N LYS A 137 10.82 10.00 -20.58
CA LYS A 137 11.50 11.30 -20.71
C LYS A 137 12.79 11.41 -19.89
N SER A 138 12.92 10.63 -18.82
CA SER A 138 14.05 10.73 -17.87
C SER A 138 15.39 10.19 -18.41
N GLY A 139 15.38 9.48 -19.56
CA GLY A 139 16.57 8.98 -20.24
C GLY A 139 17.10 7.64 -19.69
N VAL A 140 17.43 6.70 -20.59
CA VAL A 140 17.70 5.29 -20.25
C VAL A 140 18.91 5.10 -19.32
N GLY A 141 20.01 5.84 -19.55
CA GLY A 141 21.24 5.72 -18.75
C GLY A 141 21.07 6.19 -17.30
N ARG A 142 20.47 7.37 -17.12
CA ARG A 142 20.15 7.94 -15.79
C ARG A 142 19.20 7.02 -15.02
N MET A 143 18.17 6.53 -15.69
CA MET A 143 17.17 5.66 -15.08
C MET A 143 17.77 4.33 -14.58
N LYS A 144 18.76 3.76 -15.28
CA LYS A 144 19.41 2.52 -14.83
C LYS A 144 20.11 2.68 -13.48
N ASN A 145 20.89 3.75 -13.29
CA ASN A 145 21.60 4.00 -12.04
C ASN A 145 20.62 4.38 -10.92
N MET A 146 19.64 5.25 -11.21
CA MET A 146 18.60 5.60 -10.24
C MET A 146 17.81 4.37 -9.80
N THR A 147 17.46 3.46 -10.72
CA THR A 147 16.73 2.23 -10.39
C THR A 147 17.51 1.41 -9.36
N ARG A 148 18.82 1.23 -9.51
CA ARG A 148 19.65 0.45 -8.57
C ARG A 148 19.67 1.08 -7.18
N ILE A 149 19.87 2.39 -7.11
CA ILE A 149 19.94 3.13 -5.85
C ILE A 149 18.58 3.09 -5.14
N VAL A 150 17.51 3.46 -5.84
CA VAL A 150 16.16 3.49 -5.26
C VAL A 150 15.70 2.08 -4.88
N PHE A 151 16.01 1.06 -5.67
CA PHE A 151 15.73 -0.32 -5.30
C PHE A 151 16.43 -0.72 -4.00
N LEU A 152 17.73 -0.47 -3.88
CA LEU A 152 18.48 -0.78 -2.66
C LEU A 152 17.90 -0.06 -1.44
N VAL A 153 17.69 1.25 -1.53
CA VAL A 153 17.14 2.06 -0.43
C VAL A 153 15.74 1.59 -0.05
N PHE A 154 14.89 1.30 -1.03
CA PHE A 154 13.52 0.87 -0.78
C PHE A 154 13.46 -0.53 -0.17
N THR A 155 14.30 -1.46 -0.64
CA THR A 155 14.43 -2.80 -0.03
C THR A 155 14.92 -2.70 1.41
N LEU A 156 15.95 -1.90 1.70
CA LEU A 156 16.41 -1.68 3.08
C LEU A 156 15.28 -1.12 3.95
N ASN A 157 14.54 -0.13 3.44
CA ASN A 157 13.43 0.49 4.14
C ASN A 157 12.31 -0.52 4.44
N LEU A 158 11.94 -1.38 3.48
CA LEU A 158 10.99 -2.47 3.71
C LEU A 158 11.49 -3.43 4.80
N THR A 159 12.77 -3.83 4.75
CA THR A 159 13.36 -4.72 5.74
C THR A 159 13.34 -4.10 7.15
N PHE A 160 13.80 -2.86 7.30
CA PHE A 160 13.76 -2.17 8.60
C PHE A 160 12.33 -1.94 9.10
N SER A 161 11.39 -1.64 8.20
CA SER A 161 9.96 -1.51 8.54
C SER A 161 9.39 -2.81 9.07
N GLY A 162 9.67 -3.94 8.40
CA GLY A 162 9.25 -5.27 8.83
C GLY A 162 9.85 -5.67 10.17
N LEU A 163 11.16 -5.48 10.35
CA LEU A 163 11.85 -5.80 11.61
C LEU A 163 11.35 -4.93 12.78
N ALA A 164 11.04 -3.66 12.54
CA ALA A 164 10.50 -2.80 13.58
C ALA A 164 9.08 -3.20 13.99
N LEU A 165 8.23 -3.58 13.03
CA LEU A 165 6.89 -4.12 13.31
C LEU A 165 6.96 -5.46 14.06
N GLN A 166 7.90 -6.33 13.70
CA GLN A 166 8.14 -7.57 14.43
C GLN A 166 8.55 -7.29 15.89
N ARG A 167 9.51 -6.37 16.10
CA ARG A 167 9.92 -5.94 17.44
C ARG A 167 8.76 -5.34 18.24
N TRP A 168 7.92 -4.52 17.61
CA TRP A 168 6.72 -4.00 18.26
C TRP A 168 5.79 -5.13 18.73
N ASN A 169 5.54 -6.12 17.88
CA ASN A 169 4.69 -7.27 18.24
C ASN A 169 5.27 -8.10 19.39
N GLU A 170 6.59 -8.32 19.39
CA GLU A 170 7.30 -9.00 20.48
C GLU A 170 7.20 -8.20 21.80
N ARG A 171 7.30 -6.87 21.76
CA ARG A 171 7.10 -6.01 22.95
C ARG A 171 5.68 -6.10 23.48
N GLN A 172 4.66 -6.07 22.61
CA GLN A 172 3.26 -6.24 23.03
C GLN A 172 3.00 -7.63 23.63
N SER A 173 3.76 -8.64 23.20
CA SER A 173 3.72 -9.99 23.77
C SER A 173 4.51 -10.14 25.08
N GLY A 174 5.11 -9.05 25.59
CA GLY A 174 5.91 -9.03 26.82
C GLY A 174 7.37 -9.48 26.67
N ALA A 175 7.85 -9.70 25.44
CA ALA A 175 9.22 -10.13 25.19
C ALA A 175 10.22 -8.95 25.19
N SER A 176 11.23 -9.04 26.04
CA SER A 176 12.35 -8.09 26.09
C SER A 176 13.40 -8.40 25.02
N ALA A 177 14.13 -7.37 24.55
CA ALA A 177 15.21 -7.55 23.59
C ALA A 177 16.35 -8.42 24.15
N GLU A 178 16.66 -9.51 23.45
CA GLU A 178 17.68 -10.49 23.83
C GLU A 178 19.07 -10.01 23.37
N ASN A 179 19.15 -9.52 22.13
CA ASN A 179 20.40 -9.19 21.47
C ASN A 179 20.67 -7.67 21.37
N GLN A 180 21.92 -7.31 21.06
CA GLN A 180 22.29 -5.90 20.84
C GLN A 180 21.55 -5.28 19.65
N PHE A 181 21.26 -6.07 18.62
CA PHE A 181 20.51 -5.62 17.45
C PHE A 181 19.08 -5.21 17.81
N GLU A 182 18.36 -6.06 18.53
CA GLU A 182 16.99 -5.80 18.98
C GLU A 182 16.93 -4.58 19.90
N ARG A 183 17.90 -4.44 20.84
CA ARG A 183 18.02 -3.23 21.68
C ARG A 183 18.21 -1.96 20.86
N ARG A 184 18.98 -2.02 19.77
CA ARG A 184 19.13 -0.88 18.84
C ARG A 184 17.83 -0.61 18.09
N MET A 185 17.13 -1.64 17.64
CA MET A 185 15.83 -1.49 16.97
C MET A 185 14.78 -0.87 17.89
N ASP A 186 14.73 -1.29 19.15
CA ASP A 186 13.82 -0.71 20.17
C ASP A 186 14.13 0.75 20.44
N LYS A 187 15.43 1.10 20.48
CA LYS A 187 15.86 2.49 20.68
C LYS A 187 15.57 3.38 19.47
N LEU A 188 15.75 2.85 18.25
CA LEU A 188 15.51 3.58 17.00
C LEU A 188 14.02 3.72 16.67
N PHE A 189 13.23 2.68 16.99
CA PHE A 189 11.81 2.57 16.66
C PHE A 189 10.98 2.19 17.90
N PRO A 190 10.89 3.10 18.89
CA PRO A 190 10.02 2.91 20.05
C PRO A 190 8.54 2.95 19.64
N ASP A 191 7.66 2.44 20.50
CA ASP A 191 6.22 2.28 20.19
C ASP A 191 5.56 3.57 19.71
N LYS A 192 5.80 4.70 20.41
CA LYS A 192 5.29 6.02 20.01
C LYS A 192 5.66 6.45 18.58
N VAL A 193 6.85 6.04 18.11
CA VAL A 193 7.28 6.35 16.74
C VAL A 193 6.52 5.47 15.76
N LEU A 194 6.36 4.18 16.08
CA LEU A 194 5.64 3.24 15.23
C LEU A 194 4.14 3.52 15.18
N GLU A 195 3.52 3.89 16.29
CA GLU A 195 2.11 4.34 16.36
C GLU A 195 1.87 5.58 15.48
N LYS A 196 2.80 6.54 15.48
CA LYS A 196 2.71 7.71 14.62
C LYS A 196 2.87 7.38 13.12
N VAL A 197 3.67 6.37 12.78
CA VAL A 197 3.87 5.92 11.39
C VAL A 197 2.72 5.02 10.92
N TYR A 198 2.25 4.16 11.82
CA TYR A 198 1.21 3.16 11.65
C TYR A 198 0.07 3.41 12.65
N PRO A 199 -0.80 4.42 12.41
CA PRO A 199 -1.91 4.74 13.31
C PRO A 199 -2.85 3.58 13.63
N SER A 200 -2.86 2.52 12.80
CA SER A 200 -3.62 1.30 13.08
C SER A 200 -3.12 0.53 14.30
N LEU A 201 -1.90 0.78 14.78
CA LEU A 201 -1.33 0.13 15.96
C LEU A 201 -1.85 0.74 17.27
N GLU A 202 -2.29 2.01 17.28
CA GLU A 202 -2.89 2.62 18.48
C GLU A 202 -4.24 1.98 18.82
N GLN A 203 -4.93 1.41 17.83
CA GLN A 203 -6.29 0.84 17.99
C GLN A 203 -6.27 -0.63 18.47
N SER A 204 -5.10 -1.25 18.60
CA SER A 204 -4.96 -2.66 19.03
C SER A 204 -4.62 -2.84 20.51
N ASN A 205 -4.48 -1.73 21.25
CA ASN A 205 -4.32 -1.70 22.71
C ASN A 205 -5.63 -1.32 23.40
#